data_AF-A0AA51MRJ0-F1
#
_entry.id   AF-A0AA51MRJ0-F1
#
_cell.length_a   1.000
_cell.length_b   1.000
_cell.length_c   1.000
_cell.angle_alpha   90.00
_cell.angle_beta   90.00
_cell.angle_gamma   90.00
#
_symmetry.space_group_name_H-M   'P 1'
#
loop_
_entity.id
_entity.type
_entity.pdbx_description
1 polymer ?
#
loop_
_entity_poly.entity_id
_entity_poly.type
_entity_poly.pdbx_seq_one_letter_code
_entity_poly.pdbx_strand_id
1 'polypeptide(L)'
;MMILYSDSKGALSVHISRKPRDDGMYLRGFCEAAKGLRTWRKDRIVQEFTDEVELYTYLRANPIDSCSNSTQRKPRARKPEGAVFEICFTGFPAKERSELEAKATAFGMWVKNSVTVNLDLLCTGEKAGPVKMQKAEAQGTCLLTVDEFFDLVNNGVMPEGWVK
;
A
#
# COMPACT_ATOMS: atom_id res chain seq x y z
N MET A 1 -23.64 15.72 -1.96
CA MET A 1 -23.48 15.19 -0.59
C MET A 1 -22.05 15.44 -0.15
N MET A 2 -21.89 16.24 0.90
CA MET A 2 -20.62 16.42 1.58
C MET A 2 -20.60 15.56 2.83
N ILE A 3 -19.43 15.04 3.19
CA ILE A 3 -19.25 14.25 4.39
C ILE A 3 -18.06 14.78 5.18
N LEU A 4 -18.25 14.88 6.50
CA LEU A 4 -17.18 15.06 7.46
C LEU A 4 -16.74 13.69 7.95
N TYR A 5 -15.46 13.38 7.77
CA TYR A 5 -14.90 12.05 7.99
C TYR A 5 -13.72 12.10 8.95
N SER A 6 -13.68 11.18 9.91
CA SER A 6 -12.55 11.00 10.83
C SER A 6 -11.66 9.83 10.39
N ASP A 7 -10.36 10.06 10.27
CA ASP A 7 -9.42 8.98 9.99
C ASP A 7 -9.15 8.10 11.24
N SER A 8 -8.37 7.02 11.09
CA SER A 8 -8.00 6.17 12.23
C SER A 8 -7.12 6.85 13.28
N LYS A 9 -6.58 8.04 12.98
CA LYS A 9 -5.76 8.85 13.86
C LYS A 9 -6.55 10.01 14.48
N GLY A 10 -7.86 10.11 14.19
CA GLY A 10 -8.75 11.16 14.68
C GLY A 10 -8.72 12.46 13.85
N ALA A 11 -7.98 12.52 12.75
CA ALA A 11 -7.94 13.70 11.90
C ALA A 11 -9.24 13.82 11.09
N LEU A 12 -9.85 15.00 11.13
CA LEU A 12 -11.09 15.30 10.44
C LEU A 12 -10.82 15.86 9.04
N SER A 13 -11.64 15.45 8.07
CA SER A 13 -11.55 15.90 6.68
C SER A 13 -12.93 15.98 6.04
N VAL A 14 -13.11 16.99 5.17
CA VAL A 14 -14.35 17.16 4.41
C VAL A 14 -14.16 16.59 3.01
N HIS A 15 -15.14 15.81 2.55
CA HIS A 15 -15.15 15.23 1.21
C HIS A 15 -16.47 15.49 0.50
N ILE A 16 -16.39 15.85 -0.78
CA ILE A 16 -17.55 15.97 -1.66
C ILE A 16 -17.69 14.66 -2.42
N SER A 17 -18.81 13.96 -2.21
CA SER A 17 -19.11 12.69 -2.87
C SER A 17 -20.24 12.87 -3.88
N ARG A 18 -19.96 12.60 -5.16
CA ARG A 18 -20.98 12.53 -6.22
C ARG A 18 -21.55 11.12 -6.34
N LYS A 19 -22.89 11.01 -6.31
CA LYS A 19 -23.67 9.75 -6.42
C LYS A 19 -23.09 8.61 -5.56
N PRO A 20 -23.01 8.78 -4.22
CA PRO A 20 -22.50 7.73 -3.37
C PRO A 20 -23.39 6.48 -3.43
N ARG A 21 -22.76 5.31 -3.56
CA ARG A 21 -23.39 4.01 -3.42
C ARG A 21 -23.14 3.48 -2.02
N ASP A 22 -24.19 2.96 -1.42
CA ASP A 22 -24.14 2.23 -0.17
C ASP A 22 -23.74 0.78 -0.45
N ASP A 23 -22.63 0.33 0.13
CA ASP A 23 -22.15 -1.04 0.06
C ASP A 23 -21.97 -1.63 1.46
N GLY A 24 -22.99 -1.45 2.31
CA GLY A 24 -23.07 -2.02 3.64
C GLY A 24 -22.23 -1.23 4.65
N MET A 25 -21.02 -1.72 4.96
CA MET A 25 -20.11 -1.06 5.90
C MET A 25 -19.37 0.14 5.30
N TYR A 26 -19.40 0.25 3.98
CA TYR A 26 -18.70 1.27 3.23
C TYR A 26 -19.66 2.09 2.39
N LEU A 27 -19.34 3.36 2.26
CA LEU A 27 -19.91 4.28 1.30
C LEU A 27 -18.88 4.48 0.17
N ARG A 28 -19.27 4.25 -1.08
CA ARG A 28 -18.37 4.42 -2.24
C ARG A 28 -18.86 5.56 -3.11
N GLY A 29 -17.97 6.47 -3.53
CA GLY A 29 -18.38 7.59 -4.38
C GLY A 29 -17.21 8.33 -5.01
N PHE A 30 -17.51 9.21 -5.96
CA PHE A 30 -16.48 10.01 -6.62
C PHE A 30 -16.13 11.24 -5.77
N CYS A 31 -14.87 11.34 -5.36
CA CYS A 31 -14.35 12.47 -4.59
C CYS A 31 -13.73 13.51 -5.52
N GLU A 32 -14.29 14.74 -5.52
CA GLU A 32 -13.80 15.82 -6.38
C GLU A 32 -12.36 16.24 -6.04
N ALA A 33 -12.04 16.42 -4.76
CA ALA A 33 -10.72 16.81 -4.30
C ALA A 33 -9.61 15.82 -4.72
N ALA A 34 -9.95 14.53 -4.78
CA ALA A 34 -9.01 13.48 -5.19
C ALA A 34 -9.10 13.11 -6.69
N LYS A 35 -10.05 13.71 -7.43
CA LYS A 35 -10.39 13.39 -8.83
C LYS A 35 -10.51 11.87 -9.08
N GLY A 36 -11.19 11.15 -8.19
CA GLY A 36 -11.29 9.70 -8.30
C GLY A 36 -12.28 9.05 -7.34
N LEU A 37 -12.57 7.77 -7.58
CA LEU A 37 -13.41 6.95 -6.70
C LEU A 37 -12.74 6.74 -5.34
N ARG A 38 -13.50 6.94 -4.27
CA ARG A 38 -13.10 6.67 -2.89
C ARG A 38 -14.14 5.83 -2.17
N THR A 39 -13.67 5.16 -1.14
CA THR A 39 -14.48 4.41 -0.20
C THR A 39 -14.29 5.00 1.20
N TRP A 40 -15.38 5.24 1.90
CA TRP A 40 -15.41 5.73 3.27
C TRP A 40 -16.09 4.67 4.13
N ARG A 41 -15.54 4.37 5.30
CA ARG A 41 -16.24 3.50 6.25
C ARG A 41 -17.32 4.32 6.97
N LYS A 42 -18.53 3.79 7.06
CA LYS A 42 -19.67 4.53 7.64
C LYS A 42 -19.50 4.84 9.12
N ASP A 43 -18.84 3.95 9.87
CA ASP A 43 -18.52 4.14 11.30
C ASP A 43 -17.61 5.35 11.58
N ARG A 44 -17.02 5.93 10.54
CA ARG A 44 -16.11 7.08 10.61
C ARG A 44 -16.65 8.33 9.93
N ILE A 45 -17.88 8.28 9.43
CA ILE A 45 -18.60 9.46 8.96
C ILE A 45 -19.16 10.15 10.19
N VAL A 46 -18.63 11.33 10.51
CA VAL A 46 -19.04 12.13 11.66
C VAL A 46 -20.37 12.82 11.35
N GLN A 47 -20.48 13.40 10.15
CA GLN A 47 -21.68 14.09 9.73
C GLN A 47 -21.79 14.16 8.21
N GLU A 48 -23.03 14.15 7.71
CA GLU A 48 -23.36 14.34 6.30
C GLU A 48 -24.06 15.69 6.12
N PHE A 49 -23.75 16.35 5.01
CA PHE A 49 -24.33 17.64 4.66
C PHE A 49 -24.88 17.58 3.23
N THR A 50 -26.05 18.16 3.05
CA THR A 50 -26.68 18.29 1.72
C THR A 50 -26.17 19.54 1.03
N ASP A 51 -26.07 20.62 1.81
CA ASP A 51 -25.77 21.97 1.33
C ASP A 51 -24.46 22.52 1.91
N GLU A 52 -23.79 23.36 1.13
CA GLU A 52 -22.55 24.02 1.55
C GLU A 52 -22.77 24.95 2.75
N VAL A 53 -23.94 25.57 2.85
CA VAL A 53 -24.27 26.50 3.93
C VAL A 53 -24.29 25.78 5.28
N GLU A 54 -24.88 24.59 5.35
CA GLU A 54 -24.90 23.77 6.57
C GLU A 54 -23.48 23.37 6.98
N LEU A 55 -22.68 22.93 6.01
CA LEU A 55 -21.28 22.59 6.22
C LEU A 55 -20.49 23.77 6.78
N TYR A 56 -20.55 24.95 6.15
CA TYR A 56 -19.81 26.13 6.62
C TYR A 56 -20.28 26.60 7.99
N THR A 57 -21.58 26.51 8.28
CA THR A 57 -22.14 26.84 9.60
C THR A 57 -21.57 25.91 10.67
N TYR A 58 -21.54 24.60 10.37
CA TYR A 58 -20.96 23.61 11.27
C TYR A 58 -19.47 23.83 11.52
N LEU A 59 -18.68 24.06 10.45
CA LEU A 59 -17.24 24.31 10.54
C LEU A 59 -16.91 25.59 11.31
N ARG A 60 -17.77 26.61 11.23
CA ARG A 60 -17.60 27.85 11.98
C ARG A 60 -17.87 27.67 13.47
N ALA A 61 -18.87 26.84 13.81
CA ALA A 61 -19.19 26.50 15.19
C ALA A 61 -18.19 25.50 15.81
N ASN A 62 -17.62 24.63 14.98
CA ASN A 62 -16.65 23.60 15.36
C ASN A 62 -15.38 23.75 14.53
N PRO A 63 -14.46 24.65 14.94
CA PRO A 63 -13.20 24.83 14.25
C PRO A 63 -12.46 23.50 14.20
N ILE A 64 -12.35 22.94 13.00
CA ILE A 64 -11.53 21.77 12.78
C ILE A 64 -10.10 22.27 12.70
N ASP A 65 -9.27 21.93 13.69
CA ASP A 65 -7.83 22.05 13.57
C ASP A 65 -7.42 21.28 12.31
N SER A 66 -7.17 22.05 11.25
CA SER A 66 -6.95 21.56 9.90
C SER A 66 -5.56 20.95 9.81
N CYS A 67 -5.27 19.93 10.60
CA CYS A 67 -4.05 19.16 10.48
C CYS A 67 -4.31 17.96 9.56
N SER A 68 -3.71 18.06 8.38
CA SER A 68 -3.53 17.03 7.33
C SER A 68 -4.49 17.03 6.15
N ASN A 69 -4.75 18.22 5.59
CA ASN A 69 -4.87 18.27 4.13
C ASN A 69 -3.60 17.65 3.52
N SER A 70 -3.82 16.57 2.77
CA SER A 70 -2.82 15.68 2.18
C SER A 70 -2.10 14.78 3.20
N THR A 71 -2.47 13.50 3.17
CA THR A 71 -1.44 12.50 2.97
C THR A 71 -0.70 12.94 1.71
N GLN A 72 0.35 13.76 1.85
CA GLN A 72 1.40 13.82 0.84
C GLN A 72 1.92 12.39 0.80
N ARG A 73 1.29 11.56 -0.03
CA ARG A 73 1.83 10.25 -0.36
C ARG A 73 3.19 10.60 -0.89
N LYS A 74 4.24 10.25 -0.13
CA LYS A 74 5.61 10.33 -0.62
C LYS A 74 5.55 9.76 -2.04
N PRO A 75 6.00 10.51 -3.07
CA PRO A 75 6.01 9.99 -4.42
C PRO A 75 6.63 8.60 -4.36
N ARG A 76 5.97 7.61 -4.99
CA ARG A 76 6.48 6.23 -4.96
C ARG A 76 7.93 6.29 -5.41
N ALA A 77 8.83 5.74 -4.61
CA ALA A 77 10.24 5.67 -4.97
C ALA A 77 10.33 5.09 -6.38
N ARG A 78 11.01 5.81 -7.28
CA ARG A 78 11.27 5.32 -8.64
C ARG A 78 12.25 4.16 -8.53
N LYS A 79 12.20 3.22 -9.48
CA LYS A 79 13.19 2.15 -9.57
C LYS A 79 14.58 2.79 -9.62
N PRO A 80 15.54 2.37 -8.79
CA PRO A 80 16.91 2.84 -8.93
C PRO A 80 17.40 2.55 -10.34
N GLU A 81 18.05 3.51 -10.98
CA GLU A 81 18.69 3.28 -12.28
C GLU A 81 19.75 2.18 -12.12
N GLY A 82 19.63 1.09 -12.89
CA GLY A 82 20.49 -0.08 -12.80
C GLY A 82 19.99 -1.21 -11.90
N ALA A 83 18.85 -1.08 -11.21
CA ALA A 83 18.31 -2.20 -10.44
C ALA A 83 17.89 -3.35 -11.35
N VAL A 84 18.49 -4.53 -11.15
CA VAL A 84 18.31 -5.67 -12.06
C VAL A 84 16.94 -6.32 -11.82
N PHE A 85 16.58 -6.56 -10.56
CA PHE A 85 15.36 -7.26 -10.14
C PHE A 85 14.62 -6.55 -9.00
N GLU A 86 13.30 -6.69 -8.92
CA GLU A 86 12.49 -6.37 -7.73
C GLU A 86 12.34 -7.61 -6.83
N ILE A 87 12.76 -7.53 -5.57
CA ILE A 87 12.68 -8.63 -4.61
C ILE A 87 11.89 -8.26 -3.36
N CYS A 88 11.08 -9.19 -2.84
CA CYS A 88 10.37 -9.05 -1.58
C CYS A 88 10.72 -10.23 -0.66
N PHE A 89 10.90 -9.96 0.63
CA PHE A 89 11.12 -10.99 1.64
C PHE A 89 9.85 -11.18 2.48
N THR A 90 9.49 -12.43 2.77
CA THR A 90 8.34 -12.75 3.62
C THR A 90 8.63 -13.95 4.52
N GLY A 91 8.14 -13.94 5.74
CA GLY A 91 8.29 -15.06 6.67
C GLY A 91 9.60 -15.10 7.46
N PHE A 92 10.35 -13.99 7.48
CA PHE A 92 11.61 -13.86 8.22
C PHE A 92 11.45 -13.01 9.49
N PRO A 93 12.20 -13.31 10.56
CA PRO A 93 12.33 -12.41 11.71
C PRO A 93 13.02 -11.10 11.28
N ALA A 94 12.78 -10.03 12.04
CA ALA A 94 13.23 -8.68 11.65
C ALA A 94 14.75 -8.57 11.44
N LYS A 95 15.55 -9.27 12.26
CA LYS A 95 17.01 -9.27 12.17
C LYS A 95 17.50 -9.91 10.88
N GLU A 96 17.09 -11.16 10.63
CA GLU A 96 17.45 -11.91 9.43
C GLU A 96 16.97 -11.23 8.15
N ARG A 97 15.74 -10.70 8.19
CA ARG A 97 15.19 -9.92 7.09
C ARG A 97 16.09 -8.73 6.74
N SER A 98 16.57 -7.98 7.73
CA SER A 98 17.45 -6.83 7.48
C SER A 98 18.77 -7.25 6.85
N GLU A 99 19.31 -8.41 7.20
CA GLU A 99 20.55 -8.96 6.63
C GLU A 99 20.36 -9.38 5.17
N LEU A 100 19.23 -10.04 4.85
CA LEU A 100 18.86 -10.42 3.48
C LEU A 100 18.63 -9.19 2.58
N GLU A 101 17.92 -8.17 3.10
CA GLU A 101 17.67 -6.93 2.38
C GLU A 101 18.97 -6.16 2.09
N ALA A 102 19.92 -6.16 3.02
CA ALA A 102 21.25 -5.56 2.82
C ALA A 102 22.04 -6.27 1.72
N LYS A 103 22.05 -7.61 1.71
CA LYS A 103 22.72 -8.40 0.66
C LYS A 103 22.08 -8.21 -0.71
N ALA A 104 20.75 -8.21 -0.79
CA ALA A 104 20.03 -7.95 -2.03
C ALA A 104 20.34 -6.55 -2.59
N THR A 105 20.38 -5.55 -1.72
CA THR A 105 20.72 -4.17 -2.11
C THR A 105 22.17 -4.07 -2.59
N ALA A 106 23.11 -4.77 -1.92
CA ALA A 106 24.52 -4.81 -2.33
C ALA A 106 24.72 -5.48 -3.70
N PHE A 107 23.89 -6.47 -4.04
CA PHE A 107 23.87 -7.10 -5.36
C PHE A 107 23.18 -6.24 -6.44
N GLY A 108 22.57 -5.11 -6.08
CA GLY A 108 21.87 -4.23 -7.01
C GLY A 108 20.40 -4.61 -7.27
N MET A 109 19.76 -5.33 -6.35
CA MET A 109 18.32 -5.59 -6.41
C MET A 109 17.53 -4.49 -5.70
N TRP A 110 16.28 -4.27 -6.14
CA TRP A 110 15.36 -3.35 -5.51
C TRP A 110 14.45 -4.07 -4.50
N VAL A 111 14.74 -3.88 -3.22
CA VAL A 111 13.95 -4.46 -2.14
C VAL A 111 12.58 -3.77 -1.99
N LYS A 112 11.52 -4.57 -1.98
CA LYS A 112 10.13 -4.16 -1.75
C LYS A 112 9.59 -4.73 -0.45
N ASN A 113 8.74 -3.93 0.21
CA ASN A 113 8.03 -4.35 1.44
C ASN A 113 6.76 -5.16 1.18
N SER A 114 6.27 -5.14 -0.07
CA SER A 114 5.01 -5.75 -0.47
C SER A 114 5.15 -6.36 -1.85
N VAL A 115 4.37 -7.41 -2.11
CA VAL A 115 4.21 -8.00 -3.44
C VAL A 115 3.58 -6.96 -4.37
N THR A 116 4.42 -6.34 -5.21
CA THR A 116 4.06 -5.38 -6.27
C THR A 116 3.63 -6.12 -7.53
N VAL A 117 2.98 -5.42 -8.46
CA VAL A 117 2.56 -6.02 -9.75
C VAL A 117 3.77 -6.44 -10.59
N ASN A 118 4.89 -5.73 -10.46
CA ASN A 118 6.13 -5.99 -11.21
C ASN A 118 7.18 -6.69 -10.33
N LEU A 119 6.75 -7.45 -9.31
CA LEU A 119 7.68 -8.16 -8.45
C LEU A 119 8.27 -9.35 -9.21
N ASP A 120 9.59 -9.36 -9.34
CA ASP A 120 10.35 -10.39 -10.05
C ASP A 120 10.54 -11.63 -9.15
N LEU A 121 10.95 -11.39 -7.89
CA LEU A 121 11.36 -12.44 -6.95
C LEU A 121 10.65 -12.29 -5.59
N LEU A 122 10.11 -13.39 -5.06
CA LEU A 122 9.61 -13.47 -3.68
C LEU A 122 10.40 -14.53 -2.91
N CYS A 123 11.24 -14.08 -1.97
CA CYS A 123 11.95 -14.97 -1.06
C CYS A 123 11.07 -15.29 0.16
N THR A 124 10.82 -16.59 0.38
CA THR A 124 9.95 -17.12 1.44
C THR A 124 10.79 -17.78 2.53
N GLY A 125 10.50 -17.40 3.78
CA GLY A 125 11.04 -18.01 4.99
C GLY A 125 10.02 -18.88 5.70
N GLU A 126 10.42 -19.50 6.81
CA GLU A 126 9.61 -20.47 7.57
C GLU A 126 8.20 -19.96 7.95
N LYS A 127 8.04 -18.65 8.17
CA LYS A 127 6.76 -18.04 8.57
C LYS A 127 6.05 -17.32 7.42
N ALA A 128 6.25 -17.76 6.18
CA ALA A 128 5.64 -17.11 5.02
C ALA A 128 4.11 -17.13 5.12
N GLY A 129 3.50 -15.94 5.11
CA GLY A 129 2.04 -15.82 5.21
C GLY A 129 1.34 -16.25 3.91
N PRO A 130 0.23 -17.03 3.97
CA PRO A 130 -0.42 -17.62 2.80
C PRO A 130 -0.91 -16.59 1.78
N VAL A 131 -1.33 -15.40 2.26
CA VAL A 131 -1.83 -14.31 1.40
C VAL A 131 -0.76 -13.79 0.43
N LYS A 132 0.51 -13.72 0.85
CA LYS A 132 1.58 -13.24 -0.03
C LYS A 132 1.98 -14.30 -1.05
N MET A 133 1.94 -15.58 -0.68
CA MET A 133 2.26 -16.68 -1.60
C MET A 133 1.20 -16.81 -2.70
N GLN A 134 -0.09 -16.85 -2.34
CA GLN A 134 -1.17 -16.88 -3.34
C GLN A 134 -1.11 -15.70 -4.30
N LYS A 135 -0.75 -14.51 -3.79
CA LYS A 135 -0.62 -13.32 -4.63
C LYS A 135 0.57 -13.42 -5.59
N ALA A 136 1.71 -13.94 -5.14
CA ALA A 136 2.88 -14.15 -5.98
C ALA A 136 2.63 -15.23 -7.04
N GLU A 137 2.04 -16.36 -6.65
CA GLU A 137 1.64 -17.43 -7.57
C GLU A 137 0.67 -16.92 -8.64
N ALA A 138 -0.36 -16.17 -8.25
CA ALA A 138 -1.31 -15.57 -9.19
C ALA A 138 -0.68 -14.55 -10.15
N GLN A 139 0.44 -13.95 -9.76
CA GLN A 139 1.19 -12.99 -10.58
C GLN A 139 2.32 -13.64 -11.40
N GLY A 140 2.58 -14.94 -11.21
CA GLY A 140 3.71 -15.63 -11.84
C GLY A 140 5.07 -15.16 -11.30
N THR A 141 5.13 -14.57 -10.10
CA THR A 141 6.38 -14.18 -9.45
C THR A 141 7.19 -15.42 -9.09
N CYS A 142 8.49 -15.41 -9.36
CA CYS A 142 9.38 -16.51 -9.01
C CYS A 142 9.53 -16.62 -7.48
N LEU A 143 9.22 -17.78 -6.93
CA LEU A 143 9.37 -18.08 -5.51
C LEU A 143 10.79 -18.59 -5.24
N LEU A 144 11.41 -18.09 -4.17
CA LEU A 144 12.75 -18.47 -3.75
C LEU A 144 12.77 -18.88 -2.28
N THR A 145 13.53 -19.91 -1.99
CA THR A 145 14.01 -20.21 -0.64
C THR A 145 15.22 -19.32 -0.30
N VAL A 146 15.64 -19.35 0.97
CA VAL A 146 16.84 -18.64 1.43
C VAL A 146 18.10 -19.14 0.74
N ASP A 147 18.20 -20.46 0.57
CA ASP A 147 19.38 -21.09 -0.03
C ASP A 147 19.50 -20.71 -1.51
N GLU A 148 18.40 -20.76 -2.26
CA GLU A 148 18.36 -20.31 -3.66
C GLU A 148 18.68 -18.81 -3.80
N PHE A 149 18.26 -17.99 -2.84
CA PHE A 149 18.66 -16.58 -2.81
C PHE A 149 20.18 -16.42 -2.61
N PHE A 150 20.80 -17.22 -1.74
CA PHE A 150 22.25 -17.19 -1.57
C PHE A 150 22.99 -17.70 -2.79
N ASP A 151 22.49 -18.73 -3.47
CA ASP A 151 23.08 -19.22 -4.71
C ASP A 151 22.98 -18.18 -5.83
N LEU A 152 21.86 -17.46 -5.91
CA LEU A 152 21.70 -16.36 -6.86
C LEU A 152 22.68 -15.21 -6.59
N VAL A 153 22.82 -14.79 -5.32
CA VAL A 153 23.66 -13.63 -4.97
C VAL A 153 25.16 -13.96 -4.98
N ASN A 154 25.55 -15.14 -4.51
CA ASN A 154 26.97 -15.51 -4.37
C ASN A 154 27.50 -16.19 -5.63
N ASN A 155 26.71 -17.07 -6.24
CA ASN A 155 27.14 -17.93 -7.35
C ASN A 155 26.56 -17.50 -8.70
N GLY A 156 25.60 -16.56 -8.71
CA GLY A 156 24.93 -16.11 -9.93
C GLY A 156 23.98 -17.16 -10.53
N VAL A 157 23.58 -18.15 -9.75
CA VAL A 157 22.71 -19.24 -10.22
C VAL A 157 21.27 -18.75 -10.29
N MET A 158 20.65 -18.86 -11.47
CA MET A 158 19.25 -18.48 -11.66
C MET A 158 18.32 -19.58 -11.12
N PRO A 159 17.22 -19.19 -10.45
CA PRO A 159 16.26 -20.14 -9.87
C PRO A 159 15.39 -20.81 -10.95
N GLU A 160 14.99 -22.06 -10.72
CA GLU A 160 14.28 -22.89 -11.70
C GLU A 160 12.90 -22.35 -12.12
N GLY A 161 12.33 -21.43 -11.33
CA GLY A 161 11.04 -20.77 -11.63
C GLY A 161 11.16 -19.43 -12.35
N TRP A 162 12.34 -19.01 -12.78
CA TRP A 162 12.51 -17.72 -13.45
C TRP A 162 12.00 -17.74 -14.89
N VAL A 163 10.92 -16.99 -15.16
CA VAL A 163 10.38 -16.80 -16.51
C VAL A 163 10.20 -15.31 -16.75
N LYS A 164 10.73 -14.79 -17.86
CA LYS A 164 10.62 -13.38 -18.24
C LYS A 164 9.82 -13.21 -19.52
#